data_AF-S2JU38-F1
#
_entry.id   AF-S2JU38-F1
#
_cell.length_a   1.000
_cell.length_b   1.000
_cell.length_c   1.000
_cell.angle_alpha   90.00
_cell.angle_beta   90.00
_cell.angle_gamma   90.00
#
_symmetry.space_group_name_H-M   'P 1'
#
loop_
_entity.id
_entity.type
_entity.pdbx_description
1 polymer ?
#
loop_
_entity_poly.entity_id
_entity_poly.type
_entity_poly.pdbx_seq_one_letter_code
_entity_poly.pdbx_strand_id
1 'polypeptide(L)'
;MEAEQTLQDIKDGFALSSRTNFKPSLANDINDIYYLIQNAQNSLTLAAQGHEERNDAEKVAALDETYKQFVHLEHKLNLQKKAFTTLKQRIETGEKITDPIAYYDNLNQILDAESPDDATRIISDPKYQSFKQHLWNINHPDEMMPSLVANDNDDDDIVMGPTKISLKCPITMSWLEEPVTSAKCKHTYSKKAIFTLFPSMSHMITCPIPGCNKPLTRNDLMDDSLMADRVARAKEREAAADTTEFFDV
;
A
#
# COMPACT_ATOMS: atom_id res chain seq x y z
N MET A 1 2.76 24.99 11.46
CA MET A 1 1.52 24.98 10.65
C MET A 1 1.71 23.86 9.64
N GLU A 2 1.28 22.66 9.99
CA GLU A 2 1.21 21.55 9.04
C GLU A 2 0.15 21.88 8.00
N ALA A 3 0.52 21.74 6.73
CA ALA A 3 -0.41 22.00 5.63
C ALA A 3 -1.45 20.88 5.61
N GLU A 4 -2.68 21.20 6.01
CA GLU A 4 -3.81 20.30 5.97
C GLU A 4 -4.07 19.92 4.50
N GLN A 5 -3.86 18.65 4.13
CA GLN A 5 -4.19 18.18 2.77
C GLN A 5 -5.68 18.36 2.54
N THR A 6 -6.02 19.19 1.56
CA THR A 6 -7.41 19.45 1.22
C THR A 6 -7.98 18.31 0.38
N LEU A 7 -9.31 18.21 0.37
CA LEU A 7 -10.05 17.29 -0.50
C LEU A 7 -9.72 17.52 -2.00
N GLN A 8 -9.28 18.73 -2.34
CA GLN A 8 -8.80 19.07 -3.68
C GLN A 8 -7.40 18.51 -3.93
N ASP A 9 -6.49 18.60 -2.96
CA ASP A 9 -5.15 18.01 -3.08
C ASP A 9 -5.20 16.49 -3.25
N ILE A 10 -6.15 15.83 -2.57
CA ILE A 10 -6.39 14.39 -2.72
C ILE A 10 -6.92 14.07 -4.12
N LYS A 11 -7.86 14.86 -4.66
CA LYS A 11 -8.40 14.68 -6.01
C LYS A 11 -7.33 14.92 -7.08
N ASP A 12 -6.49 15.92 -6.90
CA ASP A 12 -5.43 16.26 -7.84
C ASP A 12 -4.31 15.20 -7.82
N GLY A 13 -4.06 14.57 -6.66
CA GLY A 13 -3.20 13.38 -6.55
C GLY A 13 -3.83 12.08 -7.08
N PHE A 14 -5.17 12.04 -7.19
CA PHE A 14 -5.96 10.91 -7.68
C PHE A 14 -6.44 11.15 -9.13
N ALA A 15 -5.63 11.79 -9.96
CA ALA A 15 -5.92 12.01 -11.37
C ALA A 15 -4.96 11.22 -12.27
N LEU A 16 -5.47 10.69 -13.39
CA LEU A 16 -4.65 10.16 -14.48
C LEU A 16 -3.84 11.32 -15.08
N SER A 17 -2.56 11.42 -14.72
CA SER A 17 -1.66 12.48 -15.17
C SER A 17 -0.81 12.06 -16.37
N SER A 18 -0.23 12.98 -17.12
CA SER A 18 0.65 12.67 -18.27
C SER A 18 1.91 11.84 -17.93
N ARG A 19 2.19 11.58 -16.64
CA ARG A 19 3.18 10.58 -16.19
C ARG A 19 2.68 9.14 -16.28
N THR A 20 1.36 8.91 -16.27
CA THR A 20 0.76 7.67 -16.74
C THR A 20 0.88 7.68 -18.26
N ASN A 21 2.05 7.29 -18.76
CA ASN A 21 2.17 6.87 -20.15
C ASN A 21 1.27 5.64 -20.26
N PHE A 22 0.00 5.88 -20.62
CA PHE A 22 -0.99 4.88 -20.99
C PHE A 22 -0.44 4.15 -22.22
N LYS A 23 0.53 3.26 -21.99
CA LYS A 23 1.04 2.36 -23.01
C LYS A 23 -0.11 1.40 -23.28
N PRO A 24 -0.37 1.04 -24.54
CA PRO A 24 -1.58 0.33 -24.96
C PRO A 24 -1.55 -1.17 -24.59
N SER A 25 -1.16 -1.51 -23.36
CA SER A 25 -1.33 -2.83 -22.80
C SER A 25 -2.10 -2.72 -21.49
N LEU A 26 -3.25 -3.40 -21.47
CA LEU A 26 -4.13 -3.56 -20.31
C LEU A 26 -3.38 -3.95 -19.02
N ALA A 27 -2.23 -4.64 -19.16
CA ALA A 27 -1.39 -5.03 -18.03
C ALA A 27 -0.70 -3.84 -17.33
N ASN A 28 -0.32 -2.79 -18.06
CA ASN A 28 0.22 -1.57 -17.46
C ASN A 28 -0.90 -0.79 -16.77
N ASP A 29 -2.06 -0.66 -17.42
CA ASP A 29 -3.21 0.06 -16.89
C ASP A 29 -3.70 -0.56 -15.57
N ILE A 30 -3.74 -1.89 -15.47
CA ILE A 30 -4.08 -2.59 -14.22
C ILE A 30 -3.08 -2.22 -13.10
N ASN A 31 -1.77 -2.21 -13.37
CA ASN A 31 -0.77 -1.85 -12.36
C ASN A 31 -0.89 -0.38 -11.93
N ASP A 32 -1.18 0.52 -12.87
CA ASP A 32 -1.41 1.93 -12.58
C ASP A 32 -2.66 2.13 -11.69
N ILE A 33 -3.73 1.34 -11.93
CA ILE A 33 -4.91 1.34 -11.05
C ILE A 33 -4.57 0.83 -9.65
N TYR A 34 -3.80 -0.27 -9.52
CA TYR A 34 -3.33 -0.71 -8.20
C TYR A 34 -2.55 0.38 -7.47
N TYR A 35 -1.72 1.13 -8.19
CA TYR A 35 -0.97 2.24 -7.62
C TYR A 35 -1.90 3.34 -7.10
N LEU A 36 -2.92 3.73 -7.88
CA LEU A 36 -3.91 4.72 -7.44
C LEU A 36 -4.67 4.27 -6.19
N ILE A 37 -5.06 2.99 -6.14
CA ILE A 37 -5.73 2.40 -4.96
C ILE A 37 -4.81 2.47 -3.74
N GLN A 38 -3.54 2.06 -3.88
CA GLN A 38 -2.59 2.07 -2.77
C GLN A 38 -2.31 3.49 -2.27
N ASN A 39 -2.16 4.46 -3.18
CA ASN A 39 -2.01 5.86 -2.81
C ASN A 39 -3.22 6.38 -2.04
N ALA A 40 -4.44 6.06 -2.50
CA ALA A 40 -5.65 6.44 -1.80
C ALA A 40 -5.71 5.82 -0.39
N GLN A 41 -5.39 4.52 -0.24
CA GLN A 41 -5.29 3.85 1.05
C GLN A 41 -4.30 4.56 2.01
N ASN A 42 -3.13 4.96 1.50
CA ASN A 42 -2.13 5.70 2.28
C ASN A 42 -2.65 7.08 2.71
N SER A 43 -3.24 7.85 1.79
CA SER A 43 -3.83 9.16 2.08
C SER A 43 -4.98 9.07 3.08
N LEU A 44 -5.85 8.06 2.95
CA LEU A 44 -6.93 7.80 3.91
C LEU A 44 -6.37 7.47 5.30
N THR A 45 -5.27 6.72 5.37
CA THR A 45 -4.60 6.39 6.64
C THR A 45 -4.08 7.64 7.33
N LEU A 46 -3.41 8.52 6.59
CA LEU A 46 -2.90 9.80 7.12
C LEU A 46 -4.02 10.74 7.56
N ALA A 47 -5.09 10.86 6.77
CA ALA A 47 -6.24 11.66 7.12
C ALA A 47 -6.93 11.12 8.39
N ALA A 48 -7.13 9.80 8.46
CA ALA A 48 -7.75 9.14 9.60
C ALA A 48 -6.90 9.31 10.87
N GLN A 49 -5.57 9.18 10.76
CA GLN A 49 -4.65 9.45 11.86
C GLN A 49 -4.82 10.87 12.41
N GLY A 50 -4.85 11.89 11.55
CA GLY A 50 -5.05 13.27 12.01
C GLY A 50 -6.40 13.48 12.71
N HIS A 51 -7.45 12.76 12.29
CA HIS A 51 -8.74 12.79 12.98
C HIS A 51 -8.74 12.01 14.30
N GLU A 52 -8.04 10.88 14.36
CA GLU A 52 -7.86 10.07 15.57
C GLU A 52 -7.10 10.86 16.65
N GLU A 53 -6.03 11.57 16.29
CA GLU A 53 -5.27 12.47 17.18
C GLU A 53 -6.13 13.61 17.75
N ARG A 54 -7.21 13.98 17.05
CA ARG A 54 -8.19 14.99 17.48
C ARG A 54 -9.43 14.39 18.15
N ASN A 55 -9.48 13.07 18.33
CA ASN A 55 -10.64 12.33 18.84
C ASN A 55 -11.94 12.57 18.04
N ASP A 56 -11.83 12.79 16.73
CA ASP A 56 -12.95 13.02 15.82
C ASP A 56 -13.48 11.69 15.26
N ALA A 57 -14.14 10.92 16.14
CA ALA A 57 -14.57 9.55 15.85
C ALA A 57 -15.55 9.44 14.66
N GLU A 58 -16.37 10.47 14.43
CA GLU A 58 -17.31 10.50 13.30
C GLU A 58 -16.58 10.50 11.95
N LYS A 59 -15.54 11.34 11.81
CA LYS A 59 -14.76 11.37 10.58
C LYS A 59 -13.85 10.17 10.41
N VAL A 60 -13.31 9.63 11.51
CA VAL A 60 -12.56 8.35 11.46
C VAL A 60 -13.46 7.23 10.94
N ALA A 61 -14.70 7.13 11.42
CA ALA A 61 -15.66 6.13 10.92
C ALA A 61 -15.99 6.31 9.44
N ALA A 62 -16.15 7.55 8.96
CA ALA A 62 -16.38 7.82 7.54
C ALA A 62 -15.18 7.41 6.65
N LEU A 63 -13.95 7.65 7.12
CA LEU A 63 -12.73 7.25 6.42
C LEU A 63 -12.52 5.73 6.48
N ASP A 64 -12.91 5.07 7.57
CA ASP A 64 -12.93 3.61 7.69
C ASP A 64 -13.80 2.96 6.63
N GLU A 65 -15.04 3.42 6.47
CA GLU A 65 -15.96 2.92 5.43
C GLU A 65 -15.40 3.15 4.02
N THR A 66 -14.77 4.31 3.80
CA THR A 66 -14.11 4.60 2.52
C THR A 66 -12.92 3.66 2.30
N TYR A 67 -12.13 3.35 3.33
CA TYR A 67 -11.02 2.41 3.23
C TYR A 67 -11.50 1.00 2.85
N LYS A 68 -12.61 0.53 3.45
CA LYS A 68 -13.24 -0.76 3.11
C LYS A 68 -13.64 -0.82 1.62
N GLN A 69 -14.15 0.28 1.07
CA GLN A 69 -14.47 0.37 -0.36
C GLN A 69 -13.22 0.20 -1.24
N PHE A 70 -12.08 0.78 -0.87
CA PHE A 70 -10.82 0.58 -1.59
C PHE A 70 -10.28 -0.85 -1.48
N VAL A 71 -10.40 -1.49 -0.31
CA VAL A 71 -10.06 -2.91 -0.14
C VAL A 71 -10.94 -3.80 -1.02
N HIS A 72 -12.24 -3.50 -1.11
CA HIS A 72 -13.15 -4.20 -2.01
C HIS A 72 -12.83 -3.96 -3.50
N LEU A 73 -12.49 -2.73 -3.88
CA LEU A 73 -12.07 -2.41 -5.24
C LEU A 73 -10.79 -3.15 -5.64
N GLU A 74 -9.81 -3.22 -4.74
CA GLU A 74 -8.57 -3.96 -4.95
C GLU A 74 -8.83 -5.45 -5.17
N HIS A 75 -9.75 -6.03 -4.39
CA HIS A 75 -10.17 -7.42 -4.56
C HIS A 75 -10.78 -7.67 -5.94
N LYS A 76 -11.73 -6.83 -6.38
CA LYS A 76 -12.31 -6.92 -7.73
C LYS A 76 -11.25 -6.86 -8.83
N LEU A 77 -10.28 -5.96 -8.69
CA LEU A 77 -9.18 -5.84 -9.64
C LEU A 77 -8.30 -7.12 -9.67
N ASN A 78 -8.06 -7.74 -8.51
CA ASN A 78 -7.34 -9.01 -8.39
C ASN A 78 -8.09 -10.16 -9.09
N LEU A 79 -9.41 -10.24 -8.93
CA LEU A 79 -10.23 -11.24 -9.63
C LEU A 79 -10.14 -11.09 -11.14
N GLN A 80 -10.31 -9.86 -11.64
CA GLN A 80 -10.19 -9.56 -13.07
C GLN A 80 -8.81 -9.90 -13.62
N LYS A 81 -7.74 -9.56 -12.89
CA LYS A 81 -6.36 -9.91 -13.25
C LYS A 81 -6.15 -11.43 -13.32
N LYS A 82 -6.72 -12.17 -12.37
CA LYS A 82 -6.68 -13.64 -12.36
C LYS A 82 -7.41 -14.22 -13.57
N ALA A 83 -8.63 -13.75 -13.86
CA ALA A 83 -9.39 -14.17 -15.03
C ALA A 83 -8.65 -13.90 -16.34
N PHE A 84 -8.03 -12.72 -16.51
CA PHE A 84 -7.20 -12.41 -17.68
C PHE A 84 -5.98 -13.31 -17.80
N THR A 85 -5.31 -13.63 -16.68
CA THR A 85 -4.13 -14.50 -16.67
C THR A 85 -4.51 -15.93 -17.06
N THR A 86 -5.62 -16.44 -16.55
CA THR A 86 -6.16 -17.76 -16.91
C THR A 86 -6.57 -17.81 -18.38
N LEU A 87 -7.26 -16.78 -18.88
CA LEU A 87 -7.62 -16.68 -20.29
C LEU A 87 -6.37 -16.67 -21.19
N LYS A 88 -5.36 -15.88 -20.83
CA LYS A 88 -4.08 -15.83 -21.55
C LYS A 88 -3.41 -17.20 -21.61
N GLN A 89 -3.30 -17.90 -20.48
CA GLN A 89 -2.70 -19.23 -20.41
C GLN A 89 -3.40 -20.23 -21.34
N ARG A 90 -4.74 -20.18 -21.38
CA ARG A 90 -5.55 -21.05 -22.23
C ARG A 90 -5.36 -20.81 -23.72
N ILE A 91 -5.17 -19.54 -24.11
CA ILE A 91 -4.83 -19.18 -25.49
C ILE A 91 -3.42 -19.68 -25.85
N GLU A 92 -2.45 -19.53 -24.94
CA GLU A 92 -1.07 -19.99 -25.14
C GLU A 92 -0.96 -21.51 -25.25
N THR A 93 -1.81 -22.27 -24.58
CA THR A 93 -1.87 -23.75 -24.69
C THR A 93 -2.55 -24.24 -25.98
N GLY A 94 -3.10 -23.33 -26.79
CA GLY A 94 -3.73 -23.65 -28.07
C GLY A 94 -5.14 -24.22 -27.94
N GLU A 95 -5.78 -24.07 -26.78
CA GLU A 95 -7.17 -24.47 -26.60
C GLU A 95 -8.13 -23.57 -27.39
N LYS A 96 -9.15 -24.17 -28.01
CA LYS A 96 -10.16 -23.42 -28.75
C LYS A 96 -11.11 -22.72 -27.77
N ILE A 97 -11.15 -21.40 -27.83
CA ILE A 97 -12.11 -20.58 -27.08
C ILE A 97 -13.09 -20.00 -28.10
N THR A 98 -14.35 -20.42 -28.01
CA THR A 98 -15.40 -20.02 -28.96
C THR A 98 -15.87 -18.58 -28.72
N ASP A 99 -16.02 -18.21 -27.44
CA ASP A 99 -16.40 -16.86 -27.02
C ASP A 99 -15.50 -16.43 -25.84
N PRO A 100 -14.43 -15.67 -26.12
CA PRO A 100 -13.51 -15.20 -25.08
C PRO A 100 -14.14 -14.25 -24.07
N ILE A 101 -15.17 -13.50 -24.45
CA ILE A 101 -15.83 -12.52 -23.58
C ILE A 101 -16.74 -13.26 -22.60
N ALA A 102 -17.62 -14.13 -23.10
CA ALA A 102 -18.49 -14.92 -22.25
C ALA A 102 -17.69 -15.82 -21.28
N TYR A 103 -16.55 -16.35 -21.74
CA TYR A 103 -15.65 -17.11 -20.88
C TYR A 103 -15.03 -16.25 -19.78
N TYR A 104 -14.58 -15.04 -20.10
CA TYR A 104 -14.03 -14.10 -19.12
C TYR A 104 -15.08 -13.69 -18.06
N ASP A 105 -16.29 -13.35 -18.48
CA ASP A 105 -17.37 -12.95 -17.58
C ASP A 105 -17.77 -14.10 -16.65
N ASN A 106 -17.87 -15.32 -17.20
CA ASN A 106 -18.15 -16.52 -16.40
C ASN A 106 -17.04 -16.81 -15.39
N LEU A 107 -15.77 -16.69 -15.79
CA LEU A 107 -14.63 -16.86 -14.86
C LEU A 107 -14.67 -15.83 -13.73
N ASN A 108 -14.93 -14.56 -14.03
CA ASN A 108 -15.05 -13.54 -12.98
C ASN A 108 -16.18 -13.85 -12.01
N GLN A 109 -17.35 -14.26 -12.53
CA GLN A 109 -18.50 -14.61 -11.69
C GLN A 109 -18.22 -15.82 -10.80
N ILE A 110 -17.54 -16.85 -11.32
CA ILE A 110 -17.12 -18.01 -10.53
C ILE A 110 -16.13 -17.59 -9.45
N LEU A 111 -15.09 -16.83 -9.81
CA LEU A 111 -14.06 -16.37 -8.89
C LEU A 111 -14.62 -15.47 -7.77
N ASP A 112 -15.58 -14.61 -8.11
CA ASP A 112 -16.29 -13.77 -7.14
C ASP A 112 -17.19 -14.62 -6.22
N ALA A 113 -17.93 -15.59 -6.77
CA ALA A 113 -18.79 -16.49 -6.00
C ALA A 113 -18.01 -17.47 -5.10
N GLU A 114 -16.80 -17.87 -5.49
CA GLU A 114 -15.89 -18.69 -4.67
C GLU A 114 -15.17 -17.89 -3.58
N SER A 115 -15.20 -16.55 -3.66
CA SER A 115 -14.56 -15.71 -2.66
C SER A 115 -15.38 -15.67 -1.36
N PRO A 116 -14.73 -15.50 -0.18
CA PRO A 116 -15.45 -15.26 1.06
C PRO A 116 -16.35 -14.03 0.96
N ASP A 117 -17.35 -13.95 1.84
CA ASP A 117 -18.21 -12.76 1.91
C ASP A 117 -17.37 -11.50 2.17
N ASP A 118 -17.89 -10.36 1.68
CA ASP A 118 -17.15 -9.10 1.72
C ASP A 118 -16.72 -8.69 3.14
N ALA A 119 -17.56 -8.93 4.16
CA ALA A 119 -17.23 -8.53 5.52
C ALA A 119 -16.07 -9.36 6.07
N THR A 120 -16.15 -10.70 5.95
CA THR A 120 -15.07 -11.61 6.37
C THR A 120 -13.78 -11.32 5.62
N ARG A 121 -13.86 -11.17 4.29
CA ARG A 121 -12.70 -10.91 3.45
C ARG A 121 -12.01 -9.60 3.80
N ILE A 122 -12.77 -8.53 4.05
CA ILE A 122 -12.22 -7.21 4.40
C ILE A 122 -11.56 -7.25 5.78
N ILE A 123 -12.20 -7.88 6.77
CA ILE A 123 -11.65 -7.98 8.13
C ILE A 123 -10.34 -8.78 8.14
N SER A 124 -10.24 -9.82 7.31
CA SER A 124 -9.03 -10.63 7.15
C SER A 124 -7.98 -10.01 6.22
N ASP A 125 -8.25 -8.86 5.59
CA ASP A 125 -7.30 -8.23 4.68
C ASP A 125 -6.10 -7.64 5.46
N PRO A 126 -4.85 -8.01 5.11
CA PRO A 126 -3.67 -7.55 5.84
C PRO A 126 -3.49 -6.03 5.86
N LYS A 127 -3.92 -5.32 4.81
CA LYS A 127 -3.80 -3.86 4.75
C LYS A 127 -4.84 -3.20 5.65
N TYR A 128 -6.07 -3.72 5.66
CA TYR A 128 -7.11 -3.24 6.56
C TYR A 128 -6.75 -3.47 8.03
N GLN A 129 -6.19 -4.64 8.38
CA GLN A 129 -5.66 -4.90 9.72
C GLN A 129 -4.54 -3.93 10.10
N SER A 130 -3.60 -3.68 9.17
CA SER A 130 -2.52 -2.71 9.38
C SER A 130 -3.05 -1.28 9.58
N PHE A 131 -4.09 -0.89 8.83
CA PHE A 131 -4.76 0.39 8.97
C PHE A 131 -5.41 0.53 10.36
N LYS A 132 -6.18 -0.47 10.80
CA LYS A 132 -6.79 -0.47 12.14
C LYS A 132 -5.75 -0.45 13.26
N GLN A 133 -4.70 -1.24 13.13
CA GLN A 133 -3.61 -1.28 14.11
C GLN A 133 -2.91 0.07 14.21
N HIS A 134 -2.67 0.72 13.08
CA HIS A 134 -2.07 2.06 13.04
C HIS A 134 -2.93 3.08 13.78
N LEU A 135 -4.25 3.08 13.55
CA LEU A 135 -5.15 3.99 14.25
C LEU A 135 -5.25 3.67 15.75
N TRP A 136 -5.35 2.40 16.12
CA TRP A 136 -5.39 1.96 17.52
C TRP A 136 -4.19 2.46 18.33
N ASN A 137 -2.99 2.31 17.76
CA ASN A 137 -1.72 2.67 18.40
C ASN A 137 -1.57 4.16 18.71
N ILE A 138 -2.36 5.04 18.06
CA ILE A 138 -2.31 6.49 18.32
C ILE A 138 -2.74 6.78 19.75
N ASN A 139 -3.83 6.15 20.19
CA ASN A 139 -4.40 6.33 21.51
C ASN A 139 -4.02 5.21 22.50
N HIS A 140 -3.42 4.12 22.01
CA HIS A 140 -3.05 2.94 22.79
C HIS A 140 -1.65 2.40 22.42
N PRO A 141 -0.57 3.15 22.68
CA PRO A 141 0.77 2.83 22.18
C PRO A 141 1.38 1.53 22.73
N ASP A 142 0.99 1.13 23.94
CA ASP A 142 1.52 -0.04 24.65
C ASP A 142 0.51 -1.19 24.77
N GLU A 143 -0.67 -1.05 24.15
CA GLU A 143 -1.72 -2.08 24.17
C GLU A 143 -1.78 -2.80 22.84
N MET A 144 -2.00 -4.12 22.89
CA MET A 144 -2.32 -4.87 21.68
C MET A 144 -3.70 -4.47 21.18
N MET A 145 -3.83 -4.30 19.85
CA MET A 145 -5.14 -4.04 19.27
C MET A 145 -6.04 -5.26 19.48
N PRO A 146 -7.29 -5.06 19.90
CA PRO A 146 -8.27 -6.13 19.92
C PRO A 146 -8.41 -6.78 18.54
N SER A 147 -8.63 -8.10 18.53
CA SER A 147 -8.88 -8.81 17.27
C SER A 147 -10.10 -8.24 16.55
N LEU A 148 -9.99 -8.06 15.23
CA LEU A 148 -11.09 -7.60 14.40
C LEU A 148 -12.08 -8.74 14.05
N VAL A 149 -11.67 -10.00 14.21
CA VAL A 149 -12.53 -11.17 14.00
C VAL A 149 -13.21 -11.55 15.32
N ALA A 150 -14.54 -11.70 15.28
CA ALA A 150 -15.34 -12.07 16.44
C ALA A 150 -15.47 -13.60 16.66
N ASN A 151 -14.68 -14.42 15.94
CA ASN A 151 -14.76 -15.87 16.02
C ASN A 151 -13.54 -16.46 16.75
N ASP A 152 -13.85 -17.22 17.80
CA ASP A 152 -13.03 -18.02 18.71
C ASP A 152 -12.25 -19.18 18.03
N ASN A 153 -11.87 -19.03 16.75
CA ASN A 153 -11.11 -20.03 16.02
C ASN A 153 -9.63 -19.66 16.06
N ASP A 154 -8.98 -20.05 17.16
CA ASP A 154 -7.57 -19.91 17.55
C ASP A 154 -6.52 -20.49 16.56
N ASP A 155 -6.86 -20.76 15.29
CA ASP A 155 -5.98 -21.56 14.40
C ASP A 155 -5.31 -20.80 13.25
N ASP A 156 -5.49 -19.48 13.11
CA ASP A 156 -4.71 -18.65 12.18
C ASP A 156 -4.42 -17.26 12.76
N ASP A 157 -3.94 -17.23 14.01
CA ASP A 157 -3.44 -16.03 14.67
C ASP A 157 -2.14 -15.52 14.01
N ILE A 158 -2.26 -14.83 12.87
CA ILE A 158 -1.23 -13.88 12.46
C ILE A 158 -1.33 -12.68 13.40
N VAL A 159 -0.73 -12.83 14.58
CA VAL A 159 -0.45 -11.70 15.47
C VAL A 159 0.59 -10.84 14.75
N MET A 160 0.16 -9.75 14.11
CA MET A 160 1.08 -8.72 13.62
C MET A 160 1.68 -8.01 14.83
N GLY A 161 2.75 -8.58 15.39
CA GLY A 161 3.56 -7.91 16.39
C GLY A 161 4.11 -6.58 15.85
N PRO A 162 4.53 -5.65 16.73
CA PRO A 162 5.10 -4.38 16.31
C PRO A 162 6.29 -4.63 15.38
N THR A 163 6.07 -4.45 14.08
CA THR A 163 7.10 -4.68 13.08
C THR A 163 8.08 -3.53 13.21
N LYS A 164 9.31 -3.82 13.64
CA LYS A 164 10.40 -2.83 13.64
C LYS A 164 10.77 -2.53 12.19
N ILE A 165 10.12 -1.54 11.62
CA ILE A 165 10.42 -1.06 10.27
C ILE A 165 11.63 -0.14 10.36
N SER A 166 12.66 -0.42 9.58
CA SER A 166 13.81 0.47 9.45
C SER A 166 13.39 1.76 8.74
N LEU A 167 13.58 2.90 9.41
CA LEU A 167 13.35 4.23 8.83
C LEU A 167 14.61 4.78 8.13
N LYS A 168 15.69 3.99 8.10
CA LYS A 168 16.92 4.28 7.36
C LYS A 168 16.87 3.61 5.99
N CYS A 169 17.33 4.33 4.97
CA CYS A 169 17.46 3.87 3.61
C CYS A 169 18.54 2.79 3.49
N PRO A 170 18.26 1.63 2.86
CA PRO A 170 19.24 0.55 2.74
C PRO A 170 20.39 0.88 1.75
N ILE A 171 20.25 1.95 0.95
CA ILE A 171 21.28 2.39 -0.01
C ILE A 171 22.18 3.46 0.62
N THR A 172 21.60 4.47 1.25
CA THR A 172 22.36 5.61 1.79
C THR A 172 22.73 5.45 3.26
N MET A 173 22.18 4.43 3.94
CA MET A 173 22.30 4.19 5.39
C MET A 173 21.85 5.39 6.26
N SER A 174 21.19 6.37 5.65
CA SER A 174 20.71 7.60 6.29
C SER A 174 19.19 7.56 6.39
N TRP A 175 18.59 8.57 7.02
CA TRP A 175 17.13 8.70 7.04
C TRP A 175 16.54 8.62 5.62
N LEU A 176 15.39 7.96 5.48
CA LEU A 176 14.66 7.96 4.22
C LEU A 176 14.29 9.40 3.82
N GLU A 177 14.49 9.73 2.56
CA GLU A 177 14.14 11.02 1.96
C GLU A 177 13.28 10.74 0.74
N GLU A 178 12.06 11.30 0.74
CA GLU A 178 11.03 10.99 -0.27
C GLU A 178 10.93 9.47 -0.48
N PRO A 179 10.55 8.69 0.55
CA PRO A 179 10.58 7.24 0.48
C PRO A 179 9.74 6.72 -0.69
N VAL A 180 10.31 5.77 -1.44
CA VAL A 180 9.63 5.02 -2.49
C VAL A 180 9.71 3.52 -2.19
N THR A 181 8.58 2.83 -2.31
CA THR A 181 8.45 1.40 -2.01
C THR A 181 8.20 0.61 -3.28
N SER A 182 8.89 -0.51 -3.45
CA SER A 182 8.68 -1.37 -4.62
C SER A 182 7.37 -2.16 -4.53
N ALA A 183 6.56 -2.13 -5.60
CA ALA A 183 5.37 -2.97 -5.74
C ALA A 183 5.72 -4.47 -5.72
N LYS A 184 6.91 -4.84 -6.21
CA LYS A 184 7.35 -6.22 -6.39
C LYS A 184 7.94 -6.84 -5.13
N CYS A 185 8.85 -6.15 -4.43
CA CYS A 185 9.54 -6.69 -3.24
C CYS A 185 9.16 -6.01 -1.92
N LYS A 186 8.32 -4.96 -1.94
CA LYS A 186 7.89 -4.21 -0.74
C LYS A 186 9.05 -3.58 0.07
N HIS A 187 10.21 -3.43 -0.55
CA HIS A 187 11.35 -2.72 0.01
C HIS A 187 11.26 -1.23 -0.27
N THR A 188 11.64 -0.41 0.72
CA THR A 188 11.59 1.06 0.66
C THR A 188 12.98 1.68 0.55
N TYR A 189 13.10 2.72 -0.26
CA TYR A 189 14.36 3.43 -0.55
C TYR A 189 14.14 4.93 -0.57
N SER A 190 15.19 5.73 -0.37
CA SER A 190 15.12 7.16 -0.70
C SER A 190 15.04 7.33 -2.22
N LYS A 191 14.10 8.14 -2.72
CA LYS A 191 13.82 8.31 -4.16
C LYS A 191 15.09 8.60 -4.96
N LYS A 192 15.82 9.64 -4.59
CA LYS A 192 17.04 10.02 -5.32
C LYS A 192 18.04 8.87 -5.39
N ALA A 193 18.25 8.16 -4.27
CA ALA A 193 19.22 7.08 -4.17
C ALA A 193 18.91 5.91 -5.11
N ILE A 194 17.68 5.40 -5.10
CA ILE A 194 17.29 4.29 -5.97
C ILE A 194 17.22 4.71 -7.44
N PHE A 195 16.78 5.94 -7.73
CA PHE A 195 16.68 6.44 -9.11
C PHE A 195 18.06 6.65 -9.75
N THR A 196 19.09 7.01 -8.98
CA THR A 196 20.48 7.11 -9.46
C THR A 196 21.07 5.76 -9.89
N LEU A 197 20.59 4.64 -9.35
CA LEU A 197 21.07 3.31 -9.73
C LEU A 197 20.60 2.88 -11.13
N PHE A 198 19.58 3.51 -11.70
CA PHE A 198 19.10 3.17 -13.04
C PHE A 198 20.07 3.69 -14.11
N PRO A 199 20.68 2.80 -14.92
CA PRO A 199 21.58 3.21 -16.00
C PRO A 199 20.83 3.96 -17.12
N SER A 200 21.53 4.86 -17.82
CA SER A 200 20.92 5.69 -18.88
C SER A 200 20.33 4.87 -20.04
N MET A 201 20.91 3.70 -20.32
CA MET A 201 20.56 2.84 -21.47
C MET A 201 19.69 1.62 -21.10
N SER A 202 19.48 1.33 -19.81
CA SER A 202 18.62 0.22 -19.37
C SER A 202 17.60 0.72 -18.34
N HIS A 203 16.33 0.38 -18.56
CA HIS A 203 15.23 0.78 -17.69
C HIS A 203 15.02 -0.15 -16.49
N MET A 204 15.94 -1.10 -16.26
CA MET A 204 15.80 -2.14 -15.27
C MET A 204 17.09 -2.33 -14.47
N ILE A 205 16.93 -2.49 -13.15
CA ILE A 205 17.97 -2.85 -12.20
C ILE A 205 17.51 -4.04 -11.36
N THR A 206 18.41 -4.70 -10.65
CA THR A 206 18.04 -5.66 -9.60
C THR A 206 17.83 -4.90 -8.29
N CYS A 207 16.88 -5.35 -7.47
CA CYS A 207 16.70 -4.85 -6.12
C CYS A 207 18.04 -4.83 -5.34
N PRO A 208 18.46 -3.68 -4.78
CA PRO A 208 19.78 -3.55 -4.15
C PRO A 208 19.84 -4.13 -2.73
N ILE A 209 18.71 -4.60 -2.17
CA ILE A 209 18.71 -5.28 -0.87
C ILE A 209 19.36 -6.67 -1.01
N PRO A 210 20.38 -6.99 -0.19
CA PRO A 210 21.02 -8.30 -0.17
C PRO A 210 19.98 -9.43 -0.02
N GLY A 211 20.07 -10.45 -0.88
CA GLY A 211 19.16 -11.59 -0.87
C GLY A 211 17.86 -11.40 -1.68
N CYS A 212 17.57 -10.21 -2.21
CA CYS A 212 16.42 -9.99 -3.08
C CYS A 212 16.81 -9.82 -4.55
N ASN A 213 16.43 -10.78 -5.39
CA ASN A 213 16.79 -10.80 -6.82
C ASN A 213 15.67 -10.27 -7.74
N LYS A 214 14.67 -9.56 -7.20
CA LYS A 214 13.54 -9.08 -8.02
C LYS A 214 14.01 -7.95 -8.98
N PRO A 215 13.68 -8.02 -10.28
CA PRO A 215 13.99 -6.95 -11.22
C PRO A 215 13.03 -5.76 -11.02
N LEU A 216 13.60 -4.57 -10.88
CA LEU A 216 12.91 -3.32 -10.65
C LEU A 216 13.04 -2.41 -11.88
N THR A 217 11.92 -1.81 -12.25
CA THR A 217 11.83 -0.69 -13.19
C THR A 217 11.39 0.56 -12.44
N ARG A 218 11.52 1.73 -13.06
CA ARG A 218 11.05 2.99 -12.44
C ARG A 218 9.56 2.96 -12.10
N ASN A 219 8.76 2.26 -12.90
CA ASN A 219 7.32 2.12 -12.68
C ASN A 219 6.98 1.17 -11.52
N ASP A 220 7.93 0.34 -11.06
CA ASP A 220 7.72 -0.52 -9.91
C ASP A 220 7.94 0.20 -8.58
N LEU A 221 8.44 1.44 -8.58
CA LEU A 221 8.77 2.23 -7.40
C LEU A 221 7.69 3.29 -7.16
N MET A 222 7.04 3.20 -6.01
CA MET A 222 5.84 3.97 -5.69
C MET A 222 6.13 4.89 -4.50
N ASP A 223 5.76 6.16 -4.58
CA ASP A 223 5.90 7.10 -3.47
C ASP A 223 5.15 6.58 -2.22
N ASP A 224 5.82 6.60 -1.06
CA ASP A 224 5.31 6.04 0.20
C ASP A 224 5.10 7.16 1.22
N SER A 225 3.97 7.87 1.10
CA SER A 225 3.62 8.99 1.97
C SER A 225 3.48 8.59 3.44
N LEU A 226 3.03 7.36 3.71
CA LEU A 226 2.93 6.84 5.07
C LEU A 226 4.33 6.63 5.69
N MET A 227 5.28 6.09 4.93
CA MET A 227 6.66 5.99 5.38
C MET A 227 7.30 7.38 5.55
N ALA A 228 6.95 8.34 4.70
CA ALA A 228 7.45 9.71 4.82
C ALA A 228 7.01 10.36 6.14
N ASP A 229 5.73 10.22 6.50
CA ASP A 229 5.20 10.68 7.79
C ASP A 229 5.87 9.97 8.97
N ARG A 230 6.02 8.63 8.92
CA ARG A 230 6.73 7.86 9.95
C ARG A 230 8.16 8.35 10.18
N VAL A 231 8.87 8.66 9.11
CA VAL A 231 10.24 9.20 9.17
C VAL A 231 10.25 10.62 9.75
N ALA A 232 9.33 11.49 9.34
CA ALA A 232 9.23 12.85 9.86
C ALA A 232 9.01 12.85 11.38
N ARG A 233 8.02 12.09 11.86
CA ARG A 233 7.71 11.95 13.29
C ARG A 233 8.84 11.31 14.10
N ALA A 234 9.60 10.39 13.50
CA ALA A 234 10.76 9.81 14.17
C ALA A 234 11.92 10.80 14.30
N LYS A 235 12.16 11.62 13.27
CA LYS A 235 13.16 12.71 13.32
C LYS A 235 12.81 13.75 14.37
N GLU A 236 11.54 14.13 14.47
CA GLU A 236 11.07 15.07 15.49
C GLU A 236 11.26 14.54 16.90
N ARG A 237 10.98 13.25 17.13
CA ARG A 237 11.25 12.59 18.42
C ARG A 237 12.74 12.54 18.77
N GLU A 238 13.61 12.22 17.81
CA GLU A 238 15.06 12.24 18.01
C GLU A 238 15.56 13.66 18.35
N ALA A 239 15.09 14.68 17.61
CA ALA A 239 15.45 16.08 17.86
C ALA A 239 14.95 16.57 19.23
N ALA A 240 13.74 16.19 19.65
CA ALA A 240 13.20 16.55 20.96
C ALA A 240 13.99 15.90 22.11
N ALA A 241 14.42 14.64 21.95
CA ALA A 241 15.25 13.95 22.94
C ALA A 241 16.64 14.59 23.08
N ASP A 242 17.27 14.98 21.96
CA ASP A 242 18.59 15.62 21.94
C ASP A 242 18.57 17.02 22.61
N THR A 243 17.44 17.74 22.54
CA THR A 243 17.28 19.03 23.24
C THR A 243 17.11 18.93 24.76
N THR A 244 16.72 17.76 25.28
CA THR A 244 16.52 17.57 26.73
C THR A 244 17.79 17.17 27.48
N GLU A 245 18.86 16.74 26.79
CA GLU A 245 20.13 16.31 27.40
C GLU A 245 21.16 17.44 27.58
N PHE A 246 20.86 18.68 27.13
CA PHE A 246 21.77 19.84 27.17
C PHE A 246 21.40 20.93 28.20
N PHE A 247 20.81 20.54 29.33
CA PHE A 247 20.69 21.41 30.51
C PHE A 247 21.17 20.67 31.77
N ASP A 248 22.48 20.41 31.84
CA ASP A 248 23.16 20.21 33.13
C ASP A 248 23.88 21.51 33.51
N VAL A 249 23.58 21.96 34.74
CA VAL A 249 24.07 23.16 35.44
C VAL A 249 25.57 23.12 35.73
#